data_AF-Q8KT45-F1
#
_entry.id   AF-Q8KT45-F1
#
_cell.length_a   1.000
_cell.length_b   1.000
_cell.length_c   1.000
_cell.angle_alpha   90.00
_cell.angle_beta   90.00
_cell.angle_gamma   90.00
#
_symmetry.space_group_name_H-M   'P 1'
#
loop_
_entity.id
_entity.type
_entity.pdbx_description
1 polymer ?
#
loop_
_entity_poly.entity_id
_entity_poly.type
_entity_poly.pdbx_seq_one_letter_code
_entity_poly.pdbx_strand_id
1 'polypeptide(L)' 'VAREFASRGITVNAVSPGFIITPMTNGLPEEVKTHFVARIPLARMGDAVDVARAVLFLSSDES' A
#
# COMPACT_ATOMS: atom_id res chain seq x y z
N VAL A 1 15.13 10.34 8.53
CA VAL A 1 14.01 10.40 9.49
C VAL A 1 14.03 9.31 10.55
N ALA A 2 13.89 8.00 10.28
CA ALA A 2 13.79 6.99 11.35
C ALA A 2 14.92 7.06 12.40
N ARG A 3 16.18 7.16 11.95
CA ARG A 3 17.36 7.32 12.81
C ARG A 3 17.34 8.57 13.70
N GLU A 4 16.69 9.65 13.25
CA GLU A 4 16.62 10.93 13.98
C GLU A 4 15.62 10.88 15.12
N PHE A 5 14.56 10.05 15.00
CA PHE A 5 13.45 9.99 15.95
C PHE A 5 13.49 8.78 16.89
N ALA A 6 14.34 7.79 16.60
CA ALA A 6 14.46 6.58 17.41
C ALA A 6 14.77 6.84 18.89
N SER A 7 15.62 7.84 19.20
CA SER A 7 15.95 8.21 20.59
C SER A 7 14.76 8.75 21.39
N ARG A 8 13.66 9.11 20.71
CA ARG A 8 12.40 9.57 21.31
C ARG A 8 11.35 8.45 21.36
N GLY A 9 11.71 7.22 21.02
CA GLY A 9 10.79 6.09 20.97
C GLY A 9 9.76 6.17 19.84
N ILE A 10 10.03 6.93 18.78
CA ILE A 10 9.12 7.08 17.63
C ILE A 10 9.63 6.22 16.47
N THR A 11 8.77 5.33 15.97
CA THR A 11 9.04 4.52 14.77
C THR A 11 8.67 5.31 13.50
N VAL A 12 9.39 5.06 12.40
CA VAL A 12 9.08 5.66 11.10
C VAL A 12 9.27 4.62 10.02
N ASN A 13 8.18 4.27 9.34
CA ASN A 13 8.12 3.23 8.31
C ASN A 13 7.45 3.78 7.04
N ALA A 14 7.55 3.02 5.95
CA ALA A 14 6.90 3.35 4.68
C ALA A 14 6.17 2.12 4.12
N VAL A 15 4.96 2.35 3.59
CA VAL A 15 4.23 1.36 2.79
C VAL A 15 4.27 1.83 1.35
N SER A 16 4.66 0.93 0.44
CA SER A 16 4.68 1.20 -1.01
C SER A 16 3.65 0.31 -1.72
N PRO A 17 2.38 0.73 -1.80
CA PRO A 17 1.33 -0.05 -2.48
C PRO A 17 1.61 -0.20 -3.97
N GLY A 18 1.16 -1.31 -4.54
CA GLY A 18 1.01 -1.47 -5.98
C GLY A 18 -0.25 -0.77 -6.50
N PHE A 19 -0.92 -1.38 -7.47
CA PHE A 19 -2.21 -0.88 -7.96
C PHE A 19 -3.34 -1.24 -7.02
N ILE A 20 -3.99 -0.22 -6.45
CA ILE A 20 -5.06 -0.35 -5.46
C ILE A 20 -6.35 0.20 -6.02
N ILE A 21 -7.46 -0.51 -5.78
CA ILE A 21 -8.80 -0.07 -6.15
C ILE A 21 -9.20 1.12 -5.29
N THR A 22 -9.36 2.27 -5.95
CA THR A 22 -9.80 3.54 -5.38
C THR A 22 -10.72 4.26 -6.37
N PRO A 23 -11.45 5.33 -5.96
CA PRO A 23 -12.21 6.13 -6.91
C PRO A 23 -11.37 6.67 -8.08
N MET A 24 -10.10 7.01 -7.83
CA MET A 24 -9.16 7.49 -8.85
C MET A 24 -8.85 6.40 -9.89
N THR A 25 -8.57 5.17 -9.45
CA THR A 25 -8.24 4.07 -10.37
C THR A 25 -9.47 3.49 -11.07
N ASN A 26 -10.67 3.66 -10.49
CA ASN A 26 -11.92 3.23 -11.13
C ASN A 26 -12.22 4.00 -12.41
N GLY A 27 -11.81 5.28 -12.48
CA GLY A 27 -11.95 6.11 -13.67
C GLY A 27 -10.97 5.79 -14.81
N LEU A 28 -10.03 4.86 -14.61
CA LEU A 28 -9.11 4.45 -15.68
C LEU A 28 -9.81 3.61 -16.75
N PRO A 29 -9.41 3.72 -18.03
CA PRO A 29 -9.90 2.82 -19.08
C PRO A 29 -9.62 1.35 -18.75
N GLU A 30 -10.52 0.44 -19.15
CA GLU A 30 -10.39 -0.99 -18.86
C GLU A 30 -9.14 -1.64 -19.47
N GLU A 31 -8.68 -1.16 -20.63
CA GLU A 31 -7.42 -1.60 -21.24
C GLU A 31 -6.22 -1.31 -20.33
N VAL A 32 -6.19 -0.12 -19.72
CA VAL A 32 -5.14 0.30 -18.78
C VAL A 32 -5.16 -0.58 -17.53
N LYS A 33 -6.35 -0.84 -16.98
CA LYS A 33 -6.50 -1.74 -15.81
C LYS A 33 -6.01 -3.14 -16.13
N THR A 34 -6.40 -3.69 -17.28
CA THR A 34 -6.02 -5.03 -17.73
C THR A 34 -4.51 -5.16 -17.92
N HIS A 35 -3.88 -4.16 -18.55
CA HIS A 35 -2.43 -4.12 -18.72
C HIS A 35 -1.68 -4.12 -17.38
N PHE A 36 -2.17 -3.40 -16.37
CA PHE A 36 -1.56 -3.44 -15.04
C PHE A 36 -1.78 -4.77 -14.34
N VAL A 37 -2.99 -5.34 -14.40
CA VAL A 37 -3.28 -6.65 -13.79
C VAL A 37 -2.38 -7.75 -14.35
N ALA A 38 -2.08 -7.73 -15.66
CA ALA A 38 -1.18 -8.68 -16.29
C ALA A 38 0.27 -8.64 -15.74
N ARG A 39 0.67 -7.51 -15.12
CA ARG A 39 1.99 -7.32 -14.50
C ARG A 39 2.01 -7.64 -13.00
N ILE A 40 0.84 -7.91 -12.40
CA ILE A 40 0.72 -8.24 -10.99
C ILE A 40 0.75 -9.77 -10.85
N PRO A 41 1.73 -10.36 -10.12
CA PRO A 41 1.81 -11.81 -9.96
C PRO A 41 0.57 -12.47 -9.35
N LEU A 42 -0.19 -11.74 -8.52
CA LEU A 42 -1.45 -12.20 -7.93
C LEU A 42 -2.66 -12.05 -8.86
N ALA A 43 -2.47 -11.56 -10.08
CA ALA A 43 -3.49 -11.37 -11.11
C ALA A 43 -4.73 -10.58 -10.64
N ARG A 44 -4.54 -9.68 -9.68
CA ARG A 44 -5.59 -8.78 -9.16
C ARG A 44 -4.99 -7.47 -8.67
N MET A 45 -5.78 -6.39 -8.72
CA MET A 45 -5.48 -5.19 -7.95
C MET A 45 -5.66 -5.47 -6.46
N GLY A 46 -4.95 -4.72 -5.62
CA GLY A 46 -5.18 -4.72 -4.18
C GLY A 46 -6.39 -3.86 -3.80
N ASP A 47 -6.90 -4.06 -2.60
CA ASP A 47 -7.94 -3.22 -2.02
C ASP A 47 -7.35 -2.19 -1.05
N ALA A 48 -8.07 -1.08 -0.81
CA ALA A 48 -7.63 -0.09 0.17
C ALA A 48 -7.43 -0.70 1.58
N VAL A 49 -8.21 -1.74 1.92
CA VAL A 49 -8.07 -2.48 3.18
C VAL A 49 -6.77 -3.27 3.28
N ASP A 50 -6.20 -3.73 2.16
CA ASP A 50 -4.90 -4.42 2.14
C ASP A 50 -3.79 -3.46 2.61
N VAL A 51 -3.82 -2.21 2.13
CA VAL A 51 -2.90 -1.15 2.56
C VAL A 51 -3.16 -0.76 4.01
N ALA A 52 -4.43 -0.60 4.40
CA ALA A 52 -4.79 -0.23 5.77
C ALA A 52 -4.28 -1.25 6.79
N ARG A 53 -4.35 -2.55 6.48
CA ARG A 53 -3.83 -3.63 7.33
C ARG A 53 -2.31 -3.55 7.48
N ALA A 54 -1.58 -3.25 6.41
CA ALA A 54 -0.13 -3.07 6.48
C ALA A 54 0.25 -1.86 7.34
N VAL A 55 -0.46 -0.73 7.19
CA VAL A 55 -0.25 0.46 8.02
C VAL A 55 -0.60 0.18 9.48
N LEU A 56 -1.69 -0.55 9.73
CA LEU A 56 -2.12 -0.91 11.09
C LEU A 56 -1.06 -1.75 11.80
N PHE A 57 -0.49 -2.76 11.13
CA PHE A 57 0.62 -3.54 11.68
C PHE A 57 1.81 -2.66 12.02
N LEU A 58 2.24 -1.78 11.12
CA LEU A 58 3.37 -0.86 11.38
C LEU A 58 3.10 0.19 12.45
N SER A 59 1.83 0.35 12.86
CA SER A 59 1.40 1.29 13.90
C SER A 59 1.07 0.60 15.22
N SER A 60 1.06 -0.73 15.27
CA SER A 60 0.81 -1.49 16.48
C SER A 60 2.12 -1.77 17.23
N ASP A 61 2.00 -2.25 18.46
CA ASP A 61 3.15 -2.70 19.25
C ASP A 61 3.79 -4.00 18.71
N GLU A 62 3.23 -4.60 17.65
CA GLU A 62 3.73 -5.84 17.06
C GLU A 62 4.85 -5.63 16.02
N SER A 63 5.14 -4.37 15.64
CA SER A 63 6.07 -4.02 14.56
C SER A 63 7.55 -4.04 14.96
#